data_AF-A0A8E7KD16-F1
#
_entry.id   AF-A0A8E7KD16-F1
#
_cell.length_a   1.000
_cell.length_b   1.000
_cell.length_c   1.000
_cell.angle_alpha   90.00
_cell.angle_beta   90.00
_cell.angle_gamma   90.00
#
_symmetry.space_group_name_H-M   'P 1'
#
loop_
_entity.id
_entity.type
_entity.pdbx_description
1 polymer ?
#
loop_
_entity_poly.entity_id
_entity_poly.type
_entity_poly.pdbx_seq_one_letter_code
_entity_poly.pdbx_strand_id
1 'polypeptide(L)'
;MRKLFISCLVGAFSLKANAAYRHFLFSPLTPINIETDVITVDDYTTSINLSASGGPNGPMWGTNLMSRCSGGSDLDSATQDKTAWLIVPKQVKVNGIQIIVDVLNNNGWFEPNQRFPSGYTGKITQKTERTLLETCWTEGDRQLVTFFWRDATVKLTIPKQKILPGSYSVLVPYYYGHEENKFTDEPAPAYDIPAKIISSGNTKGNFSVTINVTSKCNLDTSPVNLSHGLMAGRGADGNQTKSYNLNVTCTPGTSLSVKLLGSQKVSGKTDNYTKCGTGGMCELTFDNGKYNETMTVNNNKTLSIKSTYRLNDITKPVAESFEGSGVLQVQVN
;
A
#
# COMPACT_ATOMS: atom_id res chain seq x y z
N MET A 1 -27.56 -58.41 66.09
CA MET A 1 -26.12 -58.12 65.91
C MET A 1 -25.73 -58.39 64.47
N ARG A 2 -25.67 -57.34 63.63
CA ARG A 2 -25.25 -57.39 62.22
C ARG A 2 -23.90 -56.69 62.12
N LYS A 3 -22.89 -57.42 61.64
CA LYS A 3 -21.54 -56.91 61.36
C LYS A 3 -21.62 -55.97 60.14
N LEU A 4 -21.21 -54.72 60.31
CA LEU A 4 -21.03 -53.77 59.21
C LEU A 4 -19.57 -53.85 58.76
N PHE A 5 -19.36 -54.30 57.52
CA PHE A 5 -18.06 -54.26 56.86
C PHE A 5 -17.77 -52.82 56.43
N ILE A 6 -16.73 -52.21 56.99
CA ILE A 6 -16.16 -50.96 56.48
C ILE A 6 -15.20 -51.34 55.35
N SER A 7 -15.65 -51.16 54.10
CA SER A 7 -14.78 -51.19 52.93
C SER A 7 -14.11 -49.82 52.82
N CYS A 8 -12.80 -49.79 53.05
CA CYS A 8 -11.97 -48.61 52.84
C CYS A 8 -11.56 -48.60 51.36
N LEU A 9 -12.28 -47.84 50.53
CA LEU A 9 -11.83 -47.51 49.17
C LEU A 9 -10.66 -46.52 49.30
N VAL A 10 -9.43 -47.02 49.15
CA VAL A 10 -8.26 -46.17 48.92
C VAL A 10 -8.35 -45.67 47.48
N GLY A 11 -9.01 -44.53 47.29
CA GLY A 11 -8.94 -43.79 46.05
C GLY A 11 -7.52 -43.26 45.86
N ALA A 12 -6.76 -43.89 44.96
CA ALA A 12 -5.53 -43.33 44.45
C ALA A 12 -5.87 -42.06 43.66
N PHE A 13 -5.87 -40.91 44.34
CA PHE A 13 -5.79 -39.63 43.67
C PHE A 13 -4.40 -39.57 43.01
N SER A 14 -4.36 -39.87 41.71
CA SER A 14 -3.29 -39.42 40.84
C SER A 14 -3.27 -37.90 40.92
N LEU A 15 -2.38 -37.36 41.76
CA LEU A 15 -1.90 -36.00 41.64
C LEU A 15 -1.25 -35.95 40.25
N LYS A 16 -1.94 -35.38 39.25
CA LYS A 16 -1.26 -34.91 38.04
C LYS A 16 -0.11 -34.02 38.55
N ALA A 17 1.12 -34.43 38.29
CA ALA A 17 2.27 -33.58 38.54
C ALA A 17 1.98 -32.22 37.90
N ASN A 18 2.10 -31.14 38.66
CA ASN A 18 1.89 -29.80 38.12
C ASN A 18 2.77 -29.65 36.88
N ALA A 19 2.17 -29.32 35.74
CA ALA A 19 2.90 -29.16 34.48
C ALA A 19 4.07 -28.21 34.70
N ALA A 20 5.27 -28.65 34.28
CA ALA A 20 6.48 -27.86 34.44
C ALA A 20 6.67 -26.96 33.23
N TYR A 21 6.78 -25.66 33.45
CA TYR A 21 6.97 -24.68 32.39
C TYR A 21 7.81 -23.48 32.81
N ARG A 22 8.37 -22.79 31.81
CA ARG A 22 8.93 -21.44 31.88
C ARG A 22 8.37 -20.63 30.73
N HIS A 23 7.69 -19.54 31.05
CA HIS A 23 7.11 -18.65 30.06
C HIS A 23 7.62 -17.24 30.27
N PHE A 24 8.37 -16.78 29.27
CA PHE A 24 9.03 -15.49 29.24
C PHE A 24 8.51 -14.66 28.08
N LEU A 25 8.46 -13.35 28.28
CA LEU A 25 8.22 -12.37 27.22
C LEU A 25 9.36 -11.37 27.22
N PHE A 26 10.04 -11.22 26.09
CA PHE A 26 11.16 -10.31 25.93
C PHE A 26 10.83 -9.17 24.98
N SER A 27 11.43 -8.02 25.27
CA SER A 27 11.56 -6.93 24.32
C SER A 27 13.04 -6.73 24.00
N PRO A 28 13.42 -6.48 22.74
CA PRO A 28 14.77 -6.06 22.42
C PRO A 28 15.11 -4.73 23.12
N LEU A 29 16.36 -4.55 23.55
CA LEU A 29 16.84 -3.32 24.19
C LEU A 29 17.00 -2.17 23.19
N THR A 30 17.48 -2.46 21.98
CA THR A 30 17.71 -1.47 20.93
C THR A 30 16.53 -1.43 19.99
N PRO A 31 16.11 -0.23 19.54
CA PRO A 31 15.19 -0.10 18.42
C PRO A 31 15.73 -0.79 17.18
N ILE A 32 14.85 -1.34 16.36
CA ILE A 32 15.23 -2.05 15.14
C ILE A 32 14.65 -1.31 13.95
N ASN A 33 15.51 -0.99 13.00
CA ASN A 33 15.08 -0.37 11.76
C ASN A 33 14.59 -1.48 10.83
N ILE A 34 13.29 -1.47 10.57
CA ILE A 34 12.72 -2.37 9.57
C ILE A 34 12.72 -1.62 8.24
N GLU A 35 13.39 -2.21 7.26
CA GLU A 35 13.49 -1.65 5.92
C GLU A 35 12.17 -1.85 5.18
N THR A 36 11.77 -0.82 4.43
CA THR A 36 10.60 -0.85 3.56
C THR A 36 10.94 -0.19 2.23
N ASP A 37 10.33 -0.69 1.16
CA ASP A 37 10.57 -0.18 -0.19
C ASP A 37 10.00 1.24 -0.39
N VAL A 38 10.61 1.97 -1.34
CA VAL A 38 10.02 3.18 -1.93
C VAL A 38 9.05 2.75 -3.02
N ILE A 39 7.81 3.23 -2.97
CA ILE A 39 6.77 2.80 -3.91
C ILE A 39 6.17 3.99 -4.64
N THR A 40 6.01 3.84 -5.95
CA THR A 40 5.26 4.78 -6.79
C THR A 40 3.89 4.19 -7.10
N VAL A 41 2.83 4.94 -6.82
CA VAL A 41 1.43 4.57 -7.05
C VAL A 41 0.69 5.68 -7.76
N ASP A 42 -0.43 5.34 -8.41
CA ASP A 42 -1.37 6.36 -8.87
C ASP A 42 -2.31 6.79 -7.72
N ASP A 43 -2.90 7.96 -7.86
CA ASP A 43 -3.91 8.54 -6.94
C ASP A 43 -5.25 7.76 -6.88
N TYR A 44 -5.42 6.72 -7.69
CA TYR A 44 -6.51 5.74 -7.60
C TYR A 44 -6.17 4.55 -6.70
N THR A 45 -4.90 4.39 -6.33
CA THR A 45 -4.44 3.27 -5.52
C THR A 45 -4.99 3.39 -4.10
N THR A 46 -5.77 2.39 -3.70
CA THR A 46 -6.42 2.35 -2.37
C THR A 46 -5.71 1.42 -1.41
N SER A 47 -4.78 0.61 -1.88
CA SER A 47 -4.08 -0.38 -1.07
C SER A 47 -2.67 -0.61 -1.58
N ILE A 48 -1.72 -0.70 -0.66
CA ILE A 48 -0.31 -0.94 -0.93
C ILE A 48 0.15 -2.05 0.02
N ASN A 49 0.85 -3.05 -0.51
CA ASN A 49 1.49 -4.08 0.29
C ASN A 49 2.99 -3.82 0.30
N LEU A 50 3.61 -3.87 1.47
CA LEU A 50 5.01 -3.55 1.71
C LEU A 50 5.70 -4.76 2.31
N SER A 51 6.90 -5.08 1.82
CA SER A 51 7.79 -5.97 2.56
C SER A 51 8.39 -5.21 3.74
N ALA A 52 8.40 -5.86 4.90
CA ALA A 52 9.01 -5.39 6.13
C ALA A 52 10.10 -6.39 6.53
N SER A 53 11.35 -6.08 6.17
CA SER A 53 12.52 -6.96 6.33
C SER A 53 13.54 -6.41 7.33
N GLY A 54 14.48 -7.25 7.77
CA GLY A 54 15.54 -6.82 8.68
C GLY A 54 15.09 -6.66 10.15
N GLY A 55 14.00 -7.32 10.55
CA GLY A 55 13.61 -7.35 11.95
C GLY A 55 14.55 -8.19 12.85
N PRO A 56 14.28 -8.22 14.17
CA PRO A 56 15.17 -8.86 15.17
C PRO A 56 15.45 -10.34 14.87
N ASN A 57 16.70 -10.67 14.57
CA ASN A 57 17.11 -12.04 14.28
C ASN A 57 18.48 -12.35 14.87
N GLY A 58 18.58 -13.46 15.59
CA GLY A 58 19.81 -13.92 16.24
C GLY A 58 19.96 -13.48 17.70
N PRO A 59 21.14 -13.72 18.30
CA PRO A 59 21.41 -13.41 19.70
C PRO A 59 21.49 -11.90 19.94
N MET A 60 20.66 -11.39 20.85
CA MET A 60 20.64 -9.97 21.23
C MET A 60 20.08 -9.79 22.64
N TRP A 61 20.50 -8.71 23.30
CA TRP A 61 20.04 -8.40 24.65
C TRP A 61 18.59 -7.94 24.64
N GLY A 62 17.76 -8.61 25.44
CA GLY A 62 16.37 -8.27 25.68
C GLY A 62 16.06 -8.04 27.15
N THR A 63 15.09 -7.16 27.43
CA THR A 63 14.50 -7.02 28.76
C THR A 63 13.37 -8.02 28.92
N ASN A 64 13.39 -8.76 30.02
CA ASN A 64 12.31 -9.66 30.44
C ASN A 64 11.10 -8.85 30.92
N LEU A 65 10.02 -8.85 30.15
CA LEU A 65 8.77 -8.14 30.43
C LEU A 65 7.78 -8.97 31.25
N MET A 66 7.95 -10.29 31.27
CA MET A 66 7.03 -11.19 31.96
C MET A 66 7.73 -12.50 32.28
N SER A 67 7.52 -13.02 33.48
CA SER A 67 7.96 -14.37 33.85
C SER A 67 6.87 -15.15 34.56
N ARG A 68 6.54 -16.32 34.01
CA ARG A 68 5.59 -17.27 34.59
C ARG A 68 6.24 -18.64 34.58
N CYS A 69 6.54 -19.16 35.76
CA CYS A 69 7.23 -20.43 35.91
C CYS A 69 6.49 -21.34 36.88
N SER A 70 6.51 -22.63 36.63
CA SER A 70 5.92 -23.64 37.49
C SER A 70 6.77 -24.91 37.45
N GLY A 71 7.03 -25.51 38.60
CA GLY A 71 7.60 -26.86 38.75
C GLY A 71 8.91 -27.14 38.00
N GLY A 72 9.29 -28.42 37.96
CA GLY A 72 10.41 -28.96 37.18
C GLY A 72 11.80 -28.55 37.66
N SER A 73 12.79 -29.35 37.25
CA SER A 73 14.21 -29.01 37.34
C SER A 73 14.61 -28.17 36.13
N ASP A 74 15.54 -27.23 36.32
CA ASP A 74 16.08 -26.41 35.23
C ASP A 74 16.80 -27.25 34.14
N LEU A 75 17.16 -28.50 34.47
CA LEU A 75 17.79 -29.47 33.59
C LEU A 75 16.81 -30.42 32.88
N ASP A 76 15.50 -30.28 33.13
CA ASP A 76 14.51 -31.13 32.48
C ASP A 76 14.43 -30.79 30.99
N SER A 77 14.37 -31.82 30.15
CA SER A 77 14.17 -31.65 28.71
C SER A 77 12.77 -31.14 28.43
N ALA A 78 12.68 -30.04 27.68
CA ALA A 78 11.45 -29.34 27.38
C ALA A 78 11.26 -29.15 25.87
N THR A 79 10.01 -29.02 25.48
CA THR A 79 9.62 -28.38 24.21
C THR A 79 9.60 -26.87 24.44
N GLN A 80 10.10 -26.10 23.48
CA GLN A 80 10.02 -24.66 23.51
C GLN A 80 9.35 -24.12 22.26
N ASP A 81 8.27 -23.39 22.47
CA ASP A 81 7.68 -22.51 21.47
C ASP A 81 8.31 -21.12 21.57
N LYS A 82 8.94 -20.69 20.48
CA LYS A 82 9.44 -19.34 20.29
C LYS A 82 8.46 -18.62 19.39
N THR A 83 7.84 -17.56 19.90
CA THR A 83 6.82 -16.77 19.20
C THR A 83 7.26 -15.32 19.08
N ALA A 84 7.30 -14.80 17.86
CA ALA A 84 7.59 -13.41 17.57
C ALA A 84 6.28 -12.69 17.30
N TRP A 85 6.07 -11.58 18.00
CA TRP A 85 4.88 -10.75 17.92
C TRP A 85 5.22 -9.48 17.17
N LEU A 86 4.45 -9.16 16.12
CA LEU A 86 4.51 -7.87 15.45
C LEU A 86 3.16 -7.18 15.60
N ILE A 87 3.16 -6.02 16.25
CA ILE A 87 1.95 -5.25 16.55
C ILE A 87 2.10 -3.83 16.02
N VAL A 88 1.08 -3.32 15.34
CA VAL A 88 1.02 -1.99 14.75
C VAL A 88 -0.29 -1.30 15.15
N PRO A 89 -0.35 0.04 15.17
CA PRO A 89 -1.63 0.73 15.27
C PRO A 89 -2.46 0.42 14.02
N LYS A 90 -3.78 0.26 14.17
CA LYS A 90 -4.71 0.04 13.04
C LYS A 90 -4.77 1.22 12.09
N GLN A 91 -4.35 2.40 12.54
CA GLN A 91 -4.40 3.62 11.77
C GLN A 91 -3.24 4.56 12.13
N VAL A 92 -2.71 5.23 11.11
CA VAL A 92 -1.74 6.33 11.25
C VAL A 92 -2.25 7.55 10.47
N LYS A 93 -1.84 8.75 10.88
CA LYS A 93 -2.23 10.00 10.23
C LYS A 93 -1.03 10.64 9.56
N VAL A 94 -1.12 10.89 8.26
CA VAL A 94 -0.07 11.55 7.46
C VAL A 94 -0.70 12.69 6.70
N ASN A 95 -0.23 13.92 6.92
CA ASN A 95 -0.72 15.14 6.25
C ASN A 95 -2.26 15.28 6.26
N GLY A 96 -2.92 14.88 7.36
CA GLY A 96 -4.39 14.93 7.46
C GLY A 96 -5.12 13.69 6.95
N ILE A 97 -4.45 12.79 6.23
CA ILE A 97 -4.99 11.54 5.69
C ILE A 97 -4.87 10.45 6.75
N GLN A 98 -5.96 9.73 7.01
CA GLN A 98 -5.94 8.52 7.85
C GLN A 98 -5.64 7.32 6.97
N ILE A 99 -4.51 6.65 7.22
CA ILE A 99 -4.09 5.43 6.54
C ILE A 99 -4.36 4.27 7.49
N ILE A 100 -5.12 3.27 7.02
CA ILE A 100 -5.36 2.05 7.78
C ILE A 100 -4.16 1.13 7.56
N VAL A 101 -3.67 0.52 8.64
CA VAL A 101 -2.50 -0.34 8.63
C VAL A 101 -2.89 -1.73 9.10
N ASP A 102 -2.40 -2.76 8.43
CA ASP A 102 -2.53 -4.14 8.86
C ASP A 102 -1.27 -4.95 8.56
N VAL A 103 -1.08 -6.04 9.29
CA VAL A 103 -0.03 -7.04 9.01
C VAL A 103 -0.73 -8.27 8.44
N LEU A 104 -0.29 -8.73 7.27
CA LEU A 104 -0.96 -9.81 6.54
C LEU A 104 -0.55 -11.21 7.01
N ASN A 105 -1.46 -12.18 6.84
CA ASN A 105 -1.19 -13.60 7.00
C ASN A 105 -0.35 -14.10 5.82
N ASN A 106 0.96 -13.86 5.86
CA ASN A 106 1.91 -14.21 4.81
C ASN A 106 3.26 -14.60 5.40
N ASN A 107 4.05 -15.42 4.68
CA ASN A 107 5.42 -15.79 5.04
C ASN A 107 5.58 -16.37 6.47
N GLY A 108 4.61 -17.17 6.90
CA GLY A 108 4.61 -17.78 8.24
C GLY A 108 4.12 -16.85 9.35
N TRP A 109 3.61 -15.67 9.02
CA TRP A 109 2.82 -14.84 9.93
C TRP A 109 1.35 -15.25 9.90
N PHE A 110 0.71 -15.32 11.07
CA PHE A 110 -0.69 -15.70 11.22
C PHE A 110 -1.35 -15.00 12.42
N GLU A 111 -2.68 -15.05 12.46
CA GLU A 111 -3.47 -14.47 13.55
C GLU A 111 -3.29 -15.27 14.85
N PRO A 112 -2.94 -14.62 15.97
CA PRO A 112 -2.95 -15.27 17.28
C PRO A 112 -4.38 -15.47 17.79
N ASN A 113 -4.56 -16.38 18.76
CA ASN A 113 -5.83 -16.55 19.46
C ASN A 113 -6.12 -15.40 20.45
N GLN A 114 -5.10 -14.62 20.77
CA GLN A 114 -5.14 -13.49 21.69
C GLN A 114 -5.74 -12.25 21.03
N ARG A 115 -6.52 -11.48 21.80
CA ARG A 115 -7.08 -10.21 21.33
C ARG A 115 -6.06 -9.08 21.51
N PHE A 116 -5.93 -8.24 20.50
CA PHE A 116 -5.17 -7.00 20.59
C PHE A 116 -5.98 -5.91 21.32
N PRO A 117 -5.31 -5.02 22.10
CA PRO A 117 -5.95 -3.82 22.62
C PRO A 117 -6.62 -2.97 21.54
N SER A 118 -7.63 -2.19 21.93
CA SER A 118 -8.33 -1.30 21.01
C SER A 118 -7.34 -0.35 20.31
N GLY A 119 -7.49 -0.21 18.99
CA GLY A 119 -6.61 0.60 18.16
C GLY A 119 -5.36 -0.12 17.63
N TYR A 120 -5.11 -1.38 17.98
CA TYR A 120 -3.96 -2.16 17.50
C TYR A 120 -4.36 -3.42 16.75
N THR A 121 -3.52 -3.83 15.80
CA THR A 121 -3.58 -5.11 15.08
C THR A 121 -2.19 -5.71 15.03
N GLY A 122 -2.08 -6.99 14.76
CA GLY A 122 -0.80 -7.64 14.69
C GLY A 122 -0.90 -9.06 14.18
N LYS A 123 0.27 -9.70 14.10
CA LYS A 123 0.42 -11.11 13.74
C LYS A 123 1.53 -11.73 14.57
N ILE A 124 1.54 -13.06 14.60
CA ILE A 124 2.63 -13.82 15.17
C ILE A 124 3.26 -14.73 14.13
N THR A 125 4.53 -15.06 14.34
CA THR A 125 5.19 -16.18 13.69
C THR A 125 5.83 -17.03 14.79
N GLN A 126 5.84 -18.34 14.64
CA GLN A 126 6.26 -19.28 15.69
C GLN A 126 7.18 -20.36 15.11
N LYS A 127 8.15 -20.80 15.92
CA LYS A 127 8.91 -22.02 15.71
C LYS A 127 8.99 -22.83 17.01
N THR A 128 9.12 -24.14 16.88
CA THR A 128 9.23 -25.05 18.02
C THR A 128 10.58 -25.75 17.99
N GLU A 129 11.24 -25.86 19.14
CA GLU A 129 12.52 -26.55 19.28
C GLU A 129 12.61 -27.31 20.62
N ARG A 130 13.62 -28.15 20.77
CA ARG A 130 13.93 -28.83 22.03
C ARG A 130 14.98 -28.03 22.80
N THR A 131 14.77 -27.90 24.10
CA THR A 131 15.65 -27.15 25.00
C THR A 131 15.62 -27.75 26.40
N LEU A 132 16.29 -27.12 27.36
CA LEU A 132 16.08 -27.34 28.78
C LEU A 132 15.07 -26.32 29.33
N LEU A 133 14.37 -26.66 30.42
CA LEU A 133 13.49 -25.69 31.08
C LEU A 133 14.23 -24.40 31.44
N GLU A 134 15.46 -24.51 31.93
CA GLU A 134 16.28 -23.40 32.45
C GLU A 134 15.67 -22.70 33.67
N THR A 135 16.49 -21.86 34.29
CA THR A 135 16.13 -21.09 35.47
C THR A 135 15.02 -20.09 35.16
N CYS A 136 14.11 -19.91 36.13
CA CYS A 136 13.11 -18.86 36.05
C CYS A 136 13.76 -17.47 36.22
N TRP A 137 13.84 -16.71 35.14
CA TRP A 137 14.36 -15.34 35.16
C TRP A 137 13.39 -14.36 35.84
N THR A 138 13.93 -13.25 36.37
CA THR A 138 13.12 -12.20 37.01
C THR A 138 12.64 -11.18 35.99
N GLU A 139 11.43 -10.67 36.16
CA GLU A 139 10.93 -9.53 35.36
C GLU A 139 11.84 -8.30 35.56
N GLY A 140 12.17 -7.61 34.47
CA GLY A 140 13.10 -6.48 34.43
C GLY A 140 14.54 -6.87 34.11
N ASP A 141 14.93 -8.13 34.29
CA ASP A 141 16.28 -8.61 33.99
C ASP A 141 16.61 -8.50 32.50
N ARG A 142 17.90 -8.32 32.20
CA ARG A 142 18.42 -8.36 30.83
C ARG A 142 18.98 -9.73 30.56
N GLN A 143 18.51 -10.36 29.49
CA GLN A 143 18.96 -11.68 29.06
C GLN A 143 19.46 -11.62 27.62
N LEU A 144 20.48 -12.41 27.31
CA LEU A 144 20.88 -12.65 25.93
C LEU A 144 19.92 -13.69 25.35
N VAL A 145 19.05 -13.24 24.46
CA VAL A 145 17.97 -14.06 23.89
C VAL A 145 18.22 -14.24 22.40
N THR A 146 17.91 -15.42 21.87
CA THR A 146 17.97 -15.64 20.40
C THR A 146 16.63 -15.26 19.80
N PHE A 147 16.51 -13.99 19.42
CA PHE A 147 15.34 -13.48 18.73
C PHE A 147 15.22 -14.10 17.34
N PHE A 148 14.01 -14.08 16.79
CA PHE A 148 13.78 -14.49 15.41
C PHE A 148 12.73 -13.61 14.75
N TRP A 149 12.89 -13.48 13.44
CA TRP A 149 12.04 -12.69 12.56
C TRP A 149 11.88 -13.42 11.23
N ARG A 150 10.72 -13.27 10.63
CA ARG A 150 10.48 -13.56 9.22
C ARG A 150 9.99 -12.29 8.56
N ASP A 151 10.40 -12.03 7.33
CA ASP A 151 9.92 -10.85 6.59
C ASP A 151 8.39 -10.81 6.58
N ALA A 152 7.83 -9.70 7.04
CA ALA A 152 6.40 -9.51 7.15
C ALA A 152 5.86 -8.76 5.94
N THR A 153 4.57 -8.88 5.65
CA THR A 153 3.90 -8.01 4.69
C THR A 153 2.97 -7.04 5.43
N VAL A 154 3.25 -5.75 5.35
CA VAL A 154 2.42 -4.68 5.91
C VAL A 154 1.54 -4.11 4.82
N LYS A 155 0.23 -4.07 5.06
CA LYS A 155 -0.75 -3.47 4.14
C LYS A 155 -1.13 -2.09 4.63
N LEU A 156 -0.97 -1.10 3.74
CA LEU A 156 -1.49 0.25 3.91
C LEU A 156 -2.74 0.41 3.06
N THR A 157 -3.86 0.81 3.65
CA THR A 157 -5.09 1.14 2.91
C THR A 157 -5.32 2.65 2.98
N ILE A 158 -5.35 3.27 1.81
CA ILE A 158 -5.48 4.71 1.62
C ILE A 158 -6.92 5.00 1.18
N PRO A 159 -7.66 5.88 1.88
CA PRO A 159 -9.00 6.26 1.45
C PRO A 159 -8.97 6.89 0.05
N LYS A 160 -9.82 6.38 -0.84
CA LYS A 160 -9.98 6.87 -2.21
C LYS A 160 -10.21 8.39 -2.21
N GLN A 161 -9.57 9.12 -3.13
CA GLN A 161 -9.66 10.59 -3.33
C GLN A 161 -9.00 11.47 -2.27
N LYS A 162 -8.34 10.92 -1.24
CA LYS A 162 -7.72 11.74 -0.18
C LYS A 162 -6.22 11.97 -0.35
N ILE A 163 -5.57 11.26 -1.26
CA ILE A 163 -4.14 11.40 -1.50
C ILE A 163 -3.90 12.17 -2.80
N LEU A 164 -3.29 13.35 -2.68
CA LEU A 164 -2.93 14.18 -3.82
C LEU A 164 -1.60 13.70 -4.41
N PRO A 165 -1.31 14.00 -5.67
CA PRO A 165 0.02 13.79 -6.24
C PRO A 165 1.11 14.44 -5.37
N GLY A 166 2.23 13.74 -5.19
CA GLY A 166 3.32 14.18 -4.32
C GLY A 166 4.05 13.03 -3.65
N SER A 167 5.07 13.36 -2.85
CA SER A 167 5.84 12.37 -2.07
C SER A 167 5.42 12.42 -0.60
N TYR A 168 5.14 11.26 -0.03
CA TYR A 168 4.68 11.09 1.35
C TYR A 168 5.61 10.16 2.11
N SER A 169 6.02 10.57 3.30
CA SER A 169 6.68 9.68 4.25
C SER A 169 5.66 9.22 5.30
N VAL A 170 5.35 7.93 5.31
CA VAL A 170 4.46 7.30 6.28
C VAL A 170 5.31 6.59 7.32
N LEU A 171 5.29 7.13 8.54
CA LEU A 171 5.89 6.50 9.70
C LEU A 171 4.85 5.63 10.40
N VAL A 172 5.02 4.32 10.34
CA VAL A 172 4.17 3.37 11.06
C VAL A 172 4.93 2.87 12.28
N PRO A 173 4.57 3.28 13.50
CA PRO A 173 5.21 2.75 14.70
C PRO A 173 4.84 1.28 14.88
N TYR A 174 5.78 0.49 15.36
CA TYR A 174 5.52 -0.91 15.67
C TYR A 174 5.99 -1.28 17.07
N TYR A 175 5.39 -2.34 17.60
CA TYR A 175 5.79 -3.00 18.81
C TYR A 175 6.19 -4.42 18.45
N TYR A 176 7.21 -4.91 19.14
CA TYR A 176 7.71 -6.24 18.97
C TYR A 176 7.89 -6.90 20.33
N GLY A 177 7.50 -8.17 20.41
CA GLY A 177 7.73 -9.02 21.57
C GLY A 177 8.22 -10.39 21.13
N HIS A 178 9.11 -10.98 21.91
CA HIS A 178 9.59 -12.34 21.72
C HIS A 178 9.19 -13.19 22.91
N GLU A 179 8.25 -14.10 22.70
CA GLU A 179 7.74 -15.00 23.71
C GLU A 179 8.48 -16.34 23.62
N GLU A 180 8.95 -16.82 24.78
CA GLU A 180 9.49 -18.16 24.93
C GLU A 180 8.58 -18.94 25.89
N ASN A 181 7.94 -20.00 25.42
CA ASN A 181 7.12 -20.89 26.24
C ASN A 181 7.75 -22.28 26.24
N LYS A 182 8.49 -22.59 27.30
CA LYS A 182 9.20 -23.86 27.53
C LYS A 182 8.36 -24.74 28.43
N PHE A 183 8.13 -25.99 28.08
CA PHE A 183 7.28 -26.91 28.86
C PHE A 183 7.65 -28.38 28.67
N THR A 184 7.41 -29.19 29.71
CA THR A 184 7.57 -30.66 29.64
C THR A 184 6.35 -31.33 29.04
N ASP A 185 5.16 -30.91 29.48
CA ASP A 185 3.88 -31.53 29.13
C ASP A 185 2.93 -30.53 28.46
N GLU A 186 2.62 -29.41 29.14
CA GLU A 186 1.68 -28.41 28.65
C GLU A 186 2.28 -26.99 28.73
N PRO A 187 2.06 -26.14 27.70
CA PRO A 187 2.55 -24.77 27.69
C PRO A 187 1.86 -23.92 28.75
N ALA A 188 2.56 -22.87 29.18
CA ALA A 188 1.97 -21.89 30.08
C ALA A 188 0.84 -21.10 29.38
N PRO A 189 -0.18 -20.64 30.12
CA PRO A 189 -1.21 -19.77 29.56
C PRO A 189 -0.67 -18.39 29.13
N ALA A 190 -1.13 -17.90 27.97
CA ALA A 190 -0.60 -16.71 27.28
C ALA A 190 -1.69 -15.69 26.89
N TYR A 191 -2.61 -15.34 27.79
CA TYR A 191 -3.82 -14.56 27.42
C TYR A 191 -3.59 -13.06 27.22
N ASP A 192 -2.58 -12.46 27.85
CA ASP A 192 -2.38 -11.02 27.99
C ASP A 192 -1.14 -10.47 27.26
N ILE A 193 -0.52 -11.29 26.40
CA ILE A 193 0.75 -10.96 25.73
C ILE A 193 0.69 -9.64 24.93
N PRO A 194 -0.31 -9.39 24.05
CA PRO A 194 -0.35 -8.14 23.30
C PRO A 194 -0.44 -6.89 24.19
N ALA A 195 -1.22 -6.98 25.27
CA ALA A 195 -1.39 -5.87 26.22
C ALA A 195 -0.08 -5.56 26.95
N LYS A 196 0.64 -6.60 27.40
CA LYS A 196 1.96 -6.47 28.05
C LYS A 196 3.01 -5.85 27.14
N ILE A 197 3.06 -6.27 25.86
CA ILE A 197 3.98 -5.69 24.88
C ILE A 197 3.72 -4.19 24.73
N ILE A 198 2.46 -3.78 24.54
CA ILE A 198 2.10 -2.37 24.36
C ILE A 198 2.34 -1.55 25.64
N SER A 199 1.97 -2.07 26.81
CA SER A 199 2.12 -1.35 28.08
C SER A 199 3.58 -1.20 28.55
N SER A 200 4.51 -2.02 28.03
CA SER A 200 5.94 -1.92 28.34
C SER A 200 6.60 -0.61 27.88
N GLY A 201 5.87 0.23 27.12
CA GLY A 201 6.06 1.67 27.20
C GLY A 201 6.97 2.31 26.16
N ASN A 202 7.42 1.62 25.10
CA ASN A 202 8.01 2.28 23.93
C ASN A 202 7.84 1.44 22.66
N THR A 203 7.46 2.09 21.56
CA THR A 203 7.52 1.51 20.20
C THR A 203 8.95 1.07 19.90
N LYS A 204 9.12 -0.11 19.30
CA LYS A 204 10.46 -0.67 19.02
C LYS A 204 11.08 -0.11 17.74
N GLY A 205 10.33 0.69 17.00
CA GLY A 205 10.80 1.46 15.86
C GLY A 205 9.62 1.96 15.03
N ASN A 206 9.95 2.44 13.83
CA ASN A 206 8.97 2.80 12.81
C ASN A 206 9.33 2.08 11.51
N PHE A 207 8.31 1.64 10.78
CA PHE A 207 8.43 1.44 9.33
C PHE A 207 8.41 2.81 8.67
N SER A 208 9.43 3.15 7.88
CA SER A 208 9.50 4.43 7.17
C SER A 208 9.23 4.23 5.69
N VAL A 209 7.95 4.35 5.31
CA VAL A 209 7.49 4.08 3.94
C VAL A 209 7.50 5.37 3.15
N THR A 210 8.16 5.37 2.00
CA THR A 210 8.07 6.50 1.06
C THR A 210 7.10 6.13 -0.07
N ILE A 211 6.02 6.91 -0.20
CA ILE A 211 4.98 6.72 -1.21
C ILE A 211 5.01 7.93 -2.15
N ASN A 212 5.33 7.70 -3.42
CA ASN A 212 5.22 8.69 -4.47
C ASN A 212 3.90 8.50 -5.21
N VAL A 213 3.05 9.52 -5.22
CA VAL A 213 1.74 9.49 -5.86
C VAL A 213 1.78 10.31 -7.14
N THR A 214 1.33 9.71 -8.25
CA THR A 214 1.21 10.38 -9.55
C THR A 214 -0.24 10.58 -9.96
N SER A 215 -0.51 11.70 -10.66
CA SER A 215 -1.81 11.97 -11.27
C SER A 215 -2.10 10.97 -12.39
N LYS A 216 -3.35 10.51 -12.49
CA LYS A 216 -3.80 9.71 -13.64
C LYS A 216 -5.02 10.32 -14.32
N CYS A 217 -4.93 10.44 -15.64
CA CYS A 217 -6.05 10.81 -16.51
C CYS A 217 -6.48 9.61 -17.37
N ASN A 218 -7.78 9.52 -17.62
CA ASN A 218 -8.39 8.57 -18.54
C ASN A 218 -8.99 9.35 -19.72
N LEU A 219 -8.70 8.88 -20.95
CA LEU A 219 -9.23 9.43 -22.19
C LEU A 219 -9.38 8.32 -23.23
N ASP A 220 -10.35 8.48 -24.12
CA ASP A 220 -10.48 7.62 -25.31
C ASP A 220 -9.38 7.96 -26.32
N THR A 221 -8.58 6.96 -26.68
CA THR A 221 -7.48 7.09 -27.64
C THR A 221 -7.87 6.62 -29.05
N SER A 222 -9.15 6.33 -29.27
CA SER A 222 -9.68 6.00 -30.58
C SER A 222 -9.41 7.14 -31.59
N PRO A 223 -9.21 6.81 -32.88
CA PRO A 223 -8.99 7.82 -33.90
C PRO A 223 -10.11 8.87 -33.95
N VAL A 224 -9.73 10.14 -33.97
CA VAL A 224 -10.65 11.26 -34.11
C VAL A 224 -10.88 11.54 -35.60
N ASN A 225 -12.11 11.30 -36.08
CA ASN A 225 -12.49 11.55 -37.46
C ASN A 225 -13.27 12.86 -37.58
N LEU A 226 -12.71 13.82 -38.33
CA LEU A 226 -13.32 15.13 -38.58
C LEU A 226 -13.67 15.22 -40.08
N SER A 227 -14.96 15.34 -40.39
CA SER A 227 -15.43 15.39 -41.78
C SER A 227 -15.96 16.78 -42.13
N HIS A 228 -15.47 17.32 -43.25
CA HIS A 228 -15.96 18.55 -43.87
C HIS A 228 -17.15 18.30 -44.82
N GLY A 229 -17.44 17.04 -45.17
CA GLY A 229 -18.46 16.70 -46.15
C GLY A 229 -18.19 17.30 -47.53
N LEU A 230 -19.26 17.65 -48.25
CA LEU A 230 -19.18 18.34 -49.54
C LEU A 230 -19.04 19.84 -49.33
N MET A 231 -18.04 20.45 -49.96
CA MET A 231 -17.79 21.88 -49.93
C MET A 231 -17.80 22.47 -51.34
N ALA A 232 -18.17 23.75 -51.47
CA ALA A 232 -18.37 24.40 -52.76
C ALA A 232 -17.32 25.49 -53.03
N GLY A 233 -16.35 25.18 -53.90
CA GLY A 233 -15.42 26.16 -54.49
C GLY A 233 -14.84 27.16 -53.48
N ARG A 234 -15.07 28.46 -53.72
CA ARG A 234 -14.58 29.54 -52.84
C ARG A 234 -15.21 29.53 -51.44
N GLY A 235 -16.43 29.02 -51.31
CA GLY A 235 -17.13 28.88 -50.03
C GLY A 235 -16.57 27.77 -49.13
N ALA A 236 -15.56 27.02 -49.59
CA ALA A 236 -14.83 26.09 -48.76
C ALA A 236 -13.90 26.79 -47.75
N ASP A 237 -13.43 28.00 -48.05
CA ASP A 237 -12.55 28.73 -47.12
C ASP A 237 -13.29 29.12 -45.84
N GLY A 238 -12.75 28.70 -44.70
CA GLY A 238 -13.38 28.87 -43.39
C GLY A 238 -14.45 27.82 -43.07
N ASN A 239 -14.68 26.82 -43.92
CA ASN A 239 -15.59 25.72 -43.59
C ASN A 239 -15.11 24.97 -42.35
N GLN A 240 -16.01 24.74 -41.40
CA GLN A 240 -15.70 24.04 -40.14
C GLN A 240 -16.39 22.69 -40.06
N THR A 241 -15.68 21.70 -39.52
CA THR A 241 -16.30 20.42 -39.17
C THR A 241 -17.24 20.57 -37.98
N LYS A 242 -18.12 19.57 -37.80
CA LYS A 242 -18.76 19.37 -36.49
C LYS A 242 -17.69 19.13 -35.43
N SER A 243 -17.97 19.54 -34.19
CA SER A 243 -17.10 19.25 -33.05
C SER A 243 -17.04 17.74 -32.80
N TYR A 244 -15.83 17.23 -32.58
CA TYR A 244 -15.63 15.97 -31.87
C TYR A 244 -15.32 16.28 -30.40
N ASN A 245 -16.11 15.72 -29.50
CA ASN A 245 -16.01 15.98 -28.07
C ASN A 245 -15.23 14.85 -27.39
N LEU A 246 -13.95 15.07 -27.11
CA LEU A 246 -13.13 14.13 -26.36
C LEU A 246 -13.30 14.40 -24.85
N ASN A 247 -13.80 13.41 -24.12
CA ASN A 247 -13.91 13.50 -22.68
C ASN A 247 -12.61 13.02 -22.02
N VAL A 248 -12.03 13.88 -21.20
CA VAL A 248 -10.87 13.60 -20.36
C VAL A 248 -11.32 13.62 -18.91
N THR A 249 -11.09 12.51 -18.20
CA THR A 249 -11.35 12.39 -16.77
C THR A 249 -10.01 12.35 -16.05
N CYS A 250 -9.75 13.27 -15.13
CA CYS A 250 -8.52 13.33 -14.34
C CYS A 250 -8.85 13.49 -12.86
N THR A 251 -7.88 13.24 -12.00
CA THR A 251 -8.01 13.62 -10.60
C THR A 251 -8.21 15.14 -10.45
N PRO A 252 -9.05 15.60 -9.51
CA PRO A 252 -9.24 17.03 -9.30
C PRO A 252 -7.94 17.76 -9.00
N GLY A 253 -7.70 18.88 -9.69
CA GLY A 253 -6.48 19.65 -9.55
C GLY A 253 -5.33 19.20 -10.47
N THR A 254 -5.50 18.13 -11.26
CA THR A 254 -4.47 17.68 -12.21
C THR A 254 -4.22 18.75 -13.29
N SER A 255 -2.95 19.06 -13.54
CA SER A 255 -2.53 19.93 -14.63
C SER A 255 -2.39 19.12 -15.91
N LEU A 256 -3.07 19.55 -16.98
CA LEU A 256 -3.11 18.89 -18.27
C LEU A 256 -2.63 19.87 -19.35
N SER A 257 -1.57 19.51 -20.07
CA SER A 257 -1.13 20.23 -21.26
C SER A 257 -1.66 19.55 -22.52
N VAL A 258 -2.37 20.29 -23.36
CA VAL A 258 -3.00 19.80 -24.58
C VAL A 258 -2.49 20.59 -25.78
N LYS A 259 -2.00 19.90 -26.81
CA LYS A 259 -1.50 20.52 -28.04
C LYS A 259 -2.01 19.79 -29.29
N LEU A 260 -2.44 20.53 -30.30
CA LEU A 260 -2.75 20.00 -31.63
C LEU A 260 -1.57 20.26 -32.58
N LEU A 261 -1.15 19.21 -33.27
CA LEU A 261 -0.03 19.23 -34.21
C LEU A 261 -0.53 18.71 -35.55
N GLY A 262 -0.36 19.48 -36.62
CA GLY A 262 -0.53 18.96 -37.97
C GLY A 262 0.58 17.99 -38.34
N SER A 263 0.24 16.85 -38.94
CA SER A 263 1.21 15.83 -39.35
C SER A 263 2.03 16.29 -40.56
N GLN A 264 1.42 17.01 -41.49
CA GLN A 264 2.09 17.59 -42.66
C GLN A 264 2.21 19.10 -42.51
N LYS A 265 3.28 19.55 -41.87
CA LYS A 265 3.51 20.97 -41.55
C LYS A 265 3.39 21.89 -42.76
N VAL A 266 2.79 23.06 -42.54
CA VAL A 266 2.64 24.12 -43.53
C VAL A 266 3.59 25.26 -43.20
N SER A 267 4.47 25.62 -44.13
CA SER A 267 5.44 26.70 -43.93
C SER A 267 4.75 28.03 -43.66
N GLY A 268 5.27 28.81 -42.71
CA GLY A 268 4.72 30.11 -42.32
C GLY A 268 3.40 30.07 -41.53
N LYS A 269 2.96 28.88 -41.10
CA LYS A 269 1.77 28.69 -40.25
C LYS A 269 2.15 28.08 -38.89
N THR A 270 1.22 28.18 -37.95
CA THR A 270 1.36 27.59 -36.62
C THR A 270 1.30 26.07 -36.68
N ASP A 271 1.77 25.43 -35.59
CA ASP A 271 1.96 23.98 -35.52
C ASP A 271 0.71 23.13 -35.76
N ASN A 272 -0.48 23.71 -35.57
CA ASN A 272 -1.78 23.08 -35.70
C ASN A 272 -2.32 23.05 -37.13
N TYR A 273 -1.56 23.57 -38.10
CA TYR A 273 -1.89 23.48 -39.51
C TYR A 273 -1.29 22.21 -40.13
N THR A 274 -2.10 21.53 -40.93
CA THR A 274 -1.66 20.42 -41.79
C THR A 274 -2.11 20.64 -43.23
N LYS A 275 -1.35 20.15 -44.20
CA LYS A 275 -1.84 20.03 -45.57
C LYS A 275 -3.09 19.14 -45.60
N CYS A 276 -4.07 19.56 -46.39
CA CYS A 276 -5.36 18.89 -46.57
C CYS A 276 -5.75 19.02 -48.05
N GLY A 277 -5.14 18.18 -48.88
CA GLY A 277 -5.26 18.27 -50.33
C GLY A 277 -4.25 19.23 -50.95
N THR A 278 -4.33 19.38 -52.27
CA THR A 278 -3.51 20.28 -53.09
C THR A 278 -4.03 21.72 -53.06
N GLY A 279 -5.35 21.91 -52.89
CA GLY A 279 -6.02 23.22 -52.90
C GLY A 279 -6.03 23.97 -51.57
N GLY A 280 -5.68 23.32 -50.46
CA GLY A 280 -5.80 23.93 -49.14
C GLY A 280 -5.10 23.22 -48.00
N MET A 281 -5.39 23.70 -46.79
CA MET A 281 -4.83 23.24 -45.53
C MET A 281 -5.93 23.19 -44.46
N CYS A 282 -5.77 22.32 -43.48
CA CYS A 282 -6.66 22.27 -42.32
C CYS A 282 -5.98 22.93 -41.11
N GLU A 283 -6.72 23.80 -40.45
CA GLU A 283 -6.40 24.37 -39.14
C GLU A 283 -7.13 23.56 -38.06
N LEU A 284 -6.36 22.87 -37.20
CA LEU A 284 -6.91 22.07 -36.10
C LEU A 284 -7.01 22.91 -34.82
N THR A 285 -8.16 22.90 -34.16
CA THR A 285 -8.36 23.64 -32.90
C THR A 285 -9.19 22.85 -31.91
N PHE A 286 -9.10 23.22 -30.64
CA PHE A 286 -9.99 22.83 -29.56
C PHE A 286 -10.51 24.08 -28.82
N ASP A 287 -11.59 23.93 -28.05
CA ASP A 287 -12.17 24.93 -27.13
C ASP A 287 -11.98 26.40 -27.54
N ASN A 288 -12.89 26.90 -28.38
CA ASN A 288 -12.90 28.29 -28.85
C ASN A 288 -11.64 28.73 -29.61
N GLY A 289 -11.08 27.84 -30.44
CA GLY A 289 -10.01 28.18 -31.39
C GLY A 289 -8.59 28.04 -30.84
N LYS A 290 -8.43 27.50 -29.63
CA LYS A 290 -7.11 27.20 -29.07
C LYS A 290 -6.49 26.01 -29.78
N TYR A 291 -5.16 25.91 -29.73
CA TYR A 291 -4.44 24.73 -30.25
C TYR A 291 -3.30 24.28 -29.33
N ASN A 292 -3.01 25.04 -28.28
CA ASN A 292 -2.03 24.73 -27.25
C ASN A 292 -2.49 25.39 -25.95
N GLU A 293 -2.71 24.62 -24.89
CA GLU A 293 -3.12 25.13 -23.59
C GLU A 293 -2.73 24.17 -22.46
N THR A 294 -2.32 24.75 -21.33
CA THR A 294 -2.25 24.03 -20.05
C THR A 294 -3.43 24.45 -19.18
N MET A 295 -4.15 23.47 -18.65
CA MET A 295 -5.36 23.68 -17.86
C MET A 295 -5.39 22.78 -16.64
N THR A 296 -6.04 23.24 -15.57
CA THR A 296 -6.34 22.40 -14.42
C THR A 296 -7.68 21.68 -14.65
N VAL A 297 -7.67 20.36 -14.59
CA VAL A 297 -8.87 19.53 -14.72
C VAL A 297 -9.40 19.19 -13.34
N ASN A 298 -10.65 19.56 -13.10
CA ASN A 298 -11.37 19.23 -11.86
C ASN A 298 -12.38 18.12 -12.14
N ASN A 299 -11.91 16.86 -12.06
CA ASN A 299 -12.66 15.65 -12.39
C ASN A 299 -12.84 15.43 -13.91
N ASN A 300 -13.69 16.20 -14.59
CA ASN A 300 -13.98 16.02 -16.01
C ASN A 300 -13.69 17.28 -16.82
N LYS A 301 -13.16 17.09 -18.03
CA LYS A 301 -12.99 18.11 -19.05
C LYS A 301 -13.35 17.54 -20.41
N THR A 302 -14.23 18.23 -21.13
CA THR A 302 -14.49 17.92 -22.54
C THR A 302 -13.67 18.86 -23.40
N LEU A 303 -12.90 18.31 -24.33
CA LEU A 303 -12.17 19.03 -25.37
C LEU A 303 -13.00 18.98 -26.65
N SER A 304 -13.50 20.14 -27.12
CA SER A 304 -14.27 20.24 -28.37
C SER A 304 -13.34 20.49 -29.55
N ILE A 305 -12.94 19.42 -30.23
CA ILE A 305 -11.98 19.45 -31.35
C ILE A 305 -12.70 19.73 -32.67
N LYS A 306 -12.15 20.63 -33.48
CA LYS A 306 -12.65 20.99 -34.82
C LYS A 306 -11.50 21.14 -35.81
N SER A 307 -11.83 20.96 -37.08
CA SER A 307 -10.98 21.36 -38.22
C SER A 307 -11.65 22.51 -38.96
N THR A 308 -10.87 23.51 -39.36
CA THR A 308 -11.29 24.57 -40.28
C THR A 308 -10.48 24.45 -41.57
N TYR A 309 -11.16 24.30 -42.70
CA TYR A 309 -10.52 24.25 -44.01
C TYR A 309 -10.12 25.67 -44.45
N ARG A 310 -8.92 25.82 -44.98
CA ARG A 310 -8.37 27.08 -45.48
C ARG A 310 -7.85 26.88 -46.90
N LEU A 311 -8.32 27.68 -47.84
CA LEU A 311 -7.80 27.63 -49.21
C LEU A 311 -6.38 28.22 -49.27
N ASN A 312 -5.53 27.64 -50.10
CA ASN A 312 -4.19 28.20 -50.38
C ASN A 312 -4.32 29.53 -51.14
N ASP A 313 -5.25 29.58 -52.10
CA ASP A 313 -5.61 30.76 -52.88
C ASP A 313 -7.13 30.75 -53.13
N ILE A 314 -7.85 31.70 -52.52
CA ILE A 314 -9.32 31.80 -52.63
C ILE A 314 -9.81 32.04 -54.06
N THR A 315 -8.94 32.55 -54.94
CA THR A 315 -9.30 32.83 -56.34
C THR A 315 -9.23 31.58 -57.22
N LYS A 316 -8.50 30.55 -56.78
CA LYS A 316 -8.21 29.31 -57.53
C LYS A 316 -8.50 28.05 -56.69
N PRO A 317 -9.78 27.80 -56.31
CA PRO A 317 -10.13 26.59 -55.60
C PRO A 317 -9.86 25.36 -56.49
N VAL A 318 -9.30 24.30 -55.90
CA VAL A 318 -9.05 23.01 -56.57
C VAL A 318 -10.17 22.04 -56.20
N ALA A 319 -10.78 21.42 -57.21
CA ALA A 319 -11.78 20.37 -57.00
C ALA A 319 -11.09 19.01 -56.84
N GLU A 320 -11.14 18.46 -55.63
CA GLU A 320 -10.53 17.17 -55.29
C GLU A 320 -11.17 16.56 -54.05
N SER A 321 -10.96 15.26 -53.85
CA SER A 321 -11.05 14.65 -52.53
C SER A 321 -9.76 14.93 -51.77
N PHE A 322 -9.86 15.33 -50.51
CA PHE A 322 -8.69 15.60 -49.69
C PHE A 322 -8.76 14.88 -48.35
N GLU A 323 -7.57 14.59 -47.82
CA GLU A 323 -7.38 14.07 -46.49
C GLU A 323 -6.19 14.79 -45.85
N GLY A 324 -6.20 14.87 -44.54
CA GLY A 324 -5.10 15.38 -43.74
C GLY A 324 -5.14 14.75 -42.35
N SER A 325 -4.04 14.85 -41.62
CA SER A 325 -3.94 14.26 -40.30
C SER A 325 -3.22 15.17 -39.32
N GLY A 326 -3.47 14.94 -38.04
CA GLY A 326 -2.77 15.59 -36.95
C GLY A 326 -2.73 14.72 -35.71
N VAL A 327 -2.03 15.21 -34.70
CA VAL A 327 -1.85 14.57 -33.42
C VAL A 327 -2.40 15.50 -32.34
N LEU A 328 -3.31 14.96 -31.53
CA LEU A 328 -3.66 15.56 -30.24
C LEU A 328 -2.70 15.01 -29.19
N GLN A 329 -1.75 15.84 -28.77
CA GLN A 329 -0.84 15.53 -27.69
C GLN A 329 -1.47 15.94 -26.36
N VAL A 330 -1.58 14.98 -25.44
CA VAL A 330 -2.07 15.21 -24.07
C VAL A 330 -0.99 14.78 -23.09
N GLN A 331 -0.54 15.72 -22.26
CA GLN A 331 0.49 15.49 -21.25
C GLN A 331 -0.10 15.79 -19.87
N VAL A 332 0.00 14.82 -18.98
CA VAL A 332 -0.35 14.96 -17.56
C VAL A 332 0.90 15.45 -16.83
N ASN A 333 0.78 16.59 -16.16
CA ASN A 333 1.86 17.21 -15.38
C ASN A 333 1.71 16.91 -13.88
#